data_AF-A0AAU1LJR2-F1
#
_entry.id   AF-A0AAU1LJR2-F1
#
_cell.length_a   1.000
_cell.length_b   1.000
_cell.length_c   1.000
_cell.angle_alpha   90.00
_cell.angle_beta   90.00
_cell.angle_gamma   90.00
#
_symmetry.space_group_name_H-M   'P 1'
#
loop_
_entity.id
_entity.type
_entity.pdbx_description
1 polymer ?
#
loop_
_entity_poly.entity_id
_entity_poly.type
_entity_poly.pdbx_seq_one_letter_code
_entity_poly.pdbx_strand_id
1 'polypeptide(L)'
;MPSIDELPEGPVRLFVEELFFHYREAGRLPLRKIAEDILAEDLPGTASRETLRKMLRGLALPEWDAVQSVLIVLCRKSGIEPGSRRYSVGAVTHSYGEVTYESALRQLWDEGREGVSDPNLRLGQPYTESAWRRLPE
;
A
#
# COMPACT_ATOMS: atom_id res chain seq x y z
N MET A 1 -13.53 3.68 -0.28
CA MET A 1 -12.89 3.21 -1.51
C MET A 1 -13.47 4.01 -2.67
N PRO A 2 -12.65 4.63 -3.54
CA PRO A 2 -13.12 5.25 -4.78
C PRO A 2 -13.76 4.22 -5.71
N SER A 3 -14.67 4.66 -6.57
CA SER A 3 -15.21 3.81 -7.64
C SER A 3 -14.19 3.59 -8.76
N ILE A 4 -14.47 2.64 -9.67
CA ILE A 4 -13.60 2.37 -10.84
C ILE A 4 -13.53 3.51 -11.84
N ASP A 5 -14.58 4.32 -11.91
CA ASP A 5 -14.62 5.52 -12.73
C ASP A 5 -13.70 6.62 -12.15
N GLU A 6 -13.66 6.74 -10.82
CA GLU A 6 -12.82 7.72 -10.11
C GLU A 6 -11.36 7.30 -10.01
N LEU A 7 -11.08 5.99 -9.93
CA LEU A 7 -9.73 5.43 -9.86
C LEU A 7 -9.68 4.14 -10.71
N PRO A 8 -9.26 4.24 -11.99
CA PRO A 8 -9.15 3.11 -12.90
C PRO A 8 -8.24 2.00 -12.37
N GLU A 9 -8.37 0.79 -12.92
CA GLU A 9 -7.45 -0.32 -12.61
C GLU A 9 -5.99 0.09 -12.90
N GLY A 10 -5.08 -0.24 -11.98
CA GLY A 10 -3.66 0.06 -12.09
C GLY A 10 -2.93 0.08 -10.74
N PRO A 11 -1.61 0.31 -10.73
CA PRO A 11 -0.79 0.25 -9.51
C PRO A 11 -1.25 1.20 -8.40
N VAL A 12 -1.67 2.41 -8.76
CA VAL A 12 -2.21 3.39 -7.80
C VAL A 12 -3.48 2.89 -7.14
N ARG A 13 -4.33 2.18 -7.89
CA ARG A 13 -5.54 1.59 -7.33
C ARG A 13 -5.23 0.48 -6.35
N LEU A 14 -4.31 -0.41 -6.70
CA LEU A 14 -3.88 -1.51 -5.82
C LEU A 14 -3.28 -0.97 -4.52
N PHE A 15 -2.46 0.08 -4.61
CA PHE A 15 -1.97 0.82 -3.45
C PHE A 15 -3.11 1.36 -2.57
N VAL A 16 -4.10 2.02 -3.18
CA VAL A 16 -5.26 2.57 -2.46
C VAL A 16 -6.11 1.46 -1.84
N GLU A 17 -6.29 0.33 -2.51
CA GLU A 17 -7.02 -0.84 -2.01
C GLU A 17 -6.35 -1.41 -0.76
N GLU A 18 -5.04 -1.60 -0.80
CA GLU A 18 -4.27 -2.11 0.34
C GLU A 18 -4.27 -1.12 1.51
N LEU A 19 -4.08 0.17 1.24
CA LEU A 19 -4.21 1.20 2.28
C LEU A 19 -5.63 1.25 2.87
N PHE A 20 -6.66 1.05 2.05
CA PHE A 20 -8.04 0.97 2.52
C PHE A 20 -8.31 -0.27 3.37
N PHE A 21 -7.66 -1.38 3.07
CA PHE A 21 -7.73 -2.59 3.90
C PHE A 21 -7.28 -2.25 5.33
N HIS A 22 -6.07 -1.68 5.49
CA HIS A 22 -5.57 -1.22 6.79
C HIS A 22 -6.46 -0.20 7.47
N TYR A 23 -6.97 0.76 6.70
CA TYR A 23 -7.87 1.79 7.22
C TYR A 23 -9.17 1.20 7.77
N ARG A 24 -9.69 0.15 7.13
CA ARG A 24 -10.89 -0.56 7.59
C ARG A 24 -10.61 -1.41 8.83
N GLU A 25 -9.50 -2.14 8.85
CA GLU A 25 -9.09 -2.95 10.01
C GLU A 25 -8.85 -2.08 11.24
N ALA A 26 -8.35 -0.85 11.05
CA ALA A 26 -8.22 0.15 12.11
C ALA A 26 -9.56 0.75 12.59
N GLY A 27 -10.71 0.27 12.10
CA GLY A 27 -12.03 0.76 12.49
C GLY A 27 -12.43 2.07 11.81
N ARG A 28 -11.82 2.44 10.67
CA ARG A 28 -12.12 3.66 9.91
C ARG A 28 -12.00 4.94 10.74
N LEU A 29 -10.87 5.09 11.42
CA LEU A 29 -10.60 6.25 12.26
C LEU A 29 -10.81 7.57 11.50
N PRO A 30 -11.24 8.65 12.17
CA PRO A 30 -11.27 9.97 11.56
C PRO A 30 -9.87 10.35 11.06
N LEU A 31 -9.75 10.85 9.82
CA LEU A 31 -8.46 11.23 9.24
C LEU A 31 -7.71 12.27 10.09
N ARG A 32 -8.46 13.13 10.79
CA ARG A 32 -7.89 14.07 11.76
C ARG A 32 -7.15 13.33 12.87
N LYS A 33 -7.74 12.27 13.42
CA LYS A 33 -7.17 11.50 14.51
C LYS A 33 -5.91 10.76 14.08
N ILE A 34 -5.89 10.24 12.85
CA ILE A 34 -4.69 9.63 12.25
C ILE A 34 -3.58 10.67 12.13
N ALA A 35 -3.87 11.86 11.60
CA ALA A 35 -2.87 12.92 11.48
C ALA A 35 -2.34 13.39 12.85
N GLU A 36 -3.22 13.53 13.85
CA GLU A 36 -2.83 13.87 15.22
C GLU A 36 -1.95 12.80 15.86
N ASP A 37 -2.28 11.51 15.65
CA ASP A 37 -1.47 10.40 16.17
C ASP A 37 -0.10 10.34 15.47
N ILE A 38 -0.02 10.57 14.16
CA ILE A 38 1.26 10.64 13.44
C ILE A 38 2.16 11.76 14.00
N LEU A 39 1.58 12.92 14.32
CA LEU A 39 2.34 14.06 14.86
C LEU A 39 2.75 13.87 16.32
N ALA A 40 2.03 13.04 17.08
CA ALA A 40 2.31 12.77 18.49
C ALA A 40 3.41 11.73 18.69
N GLU A 41 3.77 11.00 17.63
CA GLU A 41 4.72 9.89 17.65
C GLU A 41 6.00 10.24 16.88
N ASP A 42 7.12 9.63 17.27
CA ASP A 42 8.38 9.73 16.54
C ASP A 42 8.35 8.75 15.36
N LEU A 43 7.75 9.20 14.26
CA LEU A 43 7.54 8.42 13.04
C LEU A 43 8.42 8.97 11.89
N PRO A 44 8.75 8.12 10.89
CA PRO A 44 9.66 8.48 9.81
C PRO A 44 9.23 9.70 8.98
N GLY A 45 7.92 10.00 8.93
CA GLY A 45 7.38 11.12 8.17
C GLY A 45 6.08 11.67 8.72
N THR A 46 5.57 12.73 8.09
CA THR A 46 4.33 13.39 8.50
C THR A 46 3.27 13.34 7.40
N ALA A 47 2.01 13.18 7.79
CA ALA A 47 0.88 13.23 6.88
C ALA A 47 -0.24 14.10 7.44
N SER A 48 -0.55 15.20 6.76
CA SER A 48 -1.67 16.05 7.11
C SER A 48 -3.02 15.37 6.79
N ARG A 49 -4.11 15.88 7.36
CA ARG A 49 -5.46 15.42 7.03
C ARG A 49 -5.77 15.49 5.52
N GLU A 50 -5.28 16.52 4.84
CA GLU A 50 -5.46 16.68 3.39
C GLU A 50 -4.62 15.66 2.62
N THR A 51 -3.38 15.41 3.07
CA THR A 51 -2.52 14.36 2.51
C THR A 51 -3.19 13.00 2.61
N LEU A 52 -3.71 12.64 3.80
CA LEU A 52 -4.46 11.41 4.03
C LEU A 52 -5.67 11.29 3.11
N ARG A 53 -6.45 12.37 2.97
CA ARG A 53 -7.63 12.39 2.10
C ARG A 53 -7.26 12.16 0.64
N LYS A 54 -6.22 12.82 0.14
CA LYS A 54 -5.74 12.67 -1.25
C LYS A 54 -5.19 11.26 -1.48
N MET A 55 -4.42 10.74 -0.53
CA MET A 55 -3.84 9.40 -0.58
C MET A 55 -4.93 8.32 -0.66
N LEU A 56 -5.92 8.35 0.23
CA LEU A 56 -7.05 7.42 0.19
C LEU A 56 -7.92 7.60 -1.08
N ARG A 57 -7.85 8.74 -1.77
CA ARG A 57 -8.56 8.91 -3.04
C ARG A 57 -7.72 8.55 -4.27
N GLY A 58 -6.46 8.15 -4.09
CA GLY A 58 -5.53 7.95 -5.21
C GLY A 58 -5.16 9.23 -5.95
N LEU A 59 -5.41 10.41 -5.34
CA LEU A 59 -5.12 11.71 -5.94
C LEU A 59 -3.67 12.16 -5.69
N ALA A 60 -2.96 11.49 -4.79
CA ALA A 60 -1.56 11.76 -4.50
C ALA A 60 -0.87 10.50 -3.96
N LEU A 61 0.37 10.29 -4.38
CA LEU A 61 1.31 9.33 -3.81
C LEU A 61 2.43 10.13 -3.11
N PRO A 62 2.31 10.38 -1.79
CA PRO A 62 3.33 11.12 -1.06
C PRO A 62 4.63 10.31 -0.93
N GLU A 63 5.68 10.92 -0.39
CA GLU A 63 6.93 10.22 -0.09
C GLU A 63 6.70 9.02 0.84
N TRP A 64 7.55 8.01 0.71
CA TRP A 64 7.38 6.75 1.42
C TRP A 64 7.33 6.93 2.94
N ASP A 65 8.17 7.79 3.52
CA ASP A 65 8.16 8.05 4.96
C ASP A 65 6.77 8.49 5.48
N ALA A 66 6.03 9.27 4.69
CA ALA A 66 4.66 9.65 5.02
C ALA A 66 3.70 8.46 4.93
N VAL A 67 3.83 7.62 3.90
CA VAL A 67 3.03 6.40 3.73
C VAL A 67 3.28 5.40 4.87
N GLN A 68 4.55 5.19 5.20
CA GLN A 68 4.98 4.29 6.27
C GLN A 68 4.43 4.74 7.62
N SER A 69 4.48 6.04 7.91
CA SER A 69 3.92 6.61 9.15
C SER A 69 2.41 6.37 9.25
N VAL A 70 1.68 6.50 8.14
CA VAL A 70 0.25 6.17 8.09
C VAL A 70 0.02 4.68 8.34
N LEU A 71 0.79 3.81 7.68
CA LEU A 71 0.67 2.36 7.86
C LEU A 71 0.92 1.95 9.33
N ILE A 72 1.98 2.49 9.96
CA ILE A 72 2.32 2.20 11.36
C ILE A 72 1.14 2.55 12.28
N VAL A 73 0.57 3.75 12.13
CA VAL A 73 -0.57 4.18 12.95
C VAL A 73 -1.79 3.29 12.71
N LEU A 74 -2.11 2.95 11.46
CA LEU A 74 -3.26 2.08 11.16
C LEU A 74 -3.08 0.68 11.73
N CYS A 75 -1.93 0.06 11.52
CA CYS A 75 -1.57 -1.25 12.04
C CYS A 75 -1.65 -1.28 13.58
N ARG A 76 -1.09 -0.27 14.25
CA ARG A 76 -1.14 -0.16 15.71
C ARG A 76 -2.57 -0.11 16.24
N LYS A 77 -3.46 0.60 15.54
CA LYS A 77 -4.88 0.75 15.92
C LYS A 77 -5.70 -0.50 15.63
N SER A 78 -5.32 -1.28 14.63
CA SER A 78 -5.93 -2.58 14.36
C SER A 78 -5.34 -3.72 15.20
N GLY A 79 -4.31 -3.46 16.01
CA GLY A 79 -3.59 -4.49 16.77
C GLY A 79 -2.78 -5.44 15.87
N ILE A 80 -2.44 -5.00 14.66
CA ILE A 80 -1.63 -5.73 13.70
C ILE A 80 -0.22 -5.15 13.75
N GLU A 81 0.82 -5.98 13.74
CA GLU A 81 2.18 -5.46 13.59
C GLU A 81 2.46 -5.22 12.10
N PRO A 82 3.05 -4.08 11.69
CA PRO A 82 3.31 -3.79 10.27
C PRO A 82 4.29 -4.78 9.63
N GLY A 83 5.19 -5.37 10.42
CA GLY A 83 6.07 -6.47 10.01
C GLY A 83 5.39 -7.85 10.04
N SER A 84 4.13 -7.94 10.45
CA SER A 84 3.39 -9.20 10.38
C SER A 84 3.21 -9.65 8.94
N ARG A 85 3.17 -10.96 8.78
CA ARG A 85 2.99 -11.61 7.49
C ARG A 85 1.63 -11.27 6.89
N ARG A 86 1.63 -10.78 5.65
CA ARG A 86 0.41 -10.40 4.90
C ARG A 86 -0.42 -11.60 4.44
N TYR A 87 0.27 -12.68 4.06
CA TYR A 87 -0.31 -13.89 3.47
C TYR A 87 0.05 -15.13 4.30
N SER A 88 -0.94 -15.85 4.81
CA SER A 88 -0.73 -17.15 5.46
C SER A 88 -0.24 -18.19 4.45
N VAL A 89 0.81 -18.95 4.81
CA VAL A 89 1.38 -20.04 3.98
C VAL A 89 0.28 -21.00 3.55
N GLY A 90 -0.04 -20.99 2.26
CA GLY A 90 -1.07 -21.81 1.62
C GLY A 90 -1.14 -21.58 0.11
N ALA A 91 -0.70 -20.43 -0.38
CA ALA A 91 -0.46 -20.15 -1.79
C ALA A 91 1.05 -20.15 -2.09
N VAL A 92 1.53 -21.29 -2.57
CA VAL A 92 2.80 -21.52 -3.29
C VAL A 92 4.10 -21.18 -2.55
N THR A 93 4.84 -22.24 -2.23
CA THR A 93 6.26 -22.22 -1.86
C THR A 93 7.10 -21.71 -3.04
N HIS A 94 7.83 -20.60 -2.88
CA HIS A 94 9.23 -20.43 -3.31
C HIS A 94 9.81 -19.10 -2.79
N SER A 95 10.66 -19.20 -1.77
CA SER A 95 11.95 -18.50 -1.63
C SER A 95 12.10 -17.02 -2.08
N TYR A 96 11.20 -16.11 -1.70
CA TYR A 96 11.49 -14.66 -1.68
C TYR A 96 10.82 -14.00 -0.48
N GLY A 97 11.46 -14.11 0.70
CA GLY A 97 11.09 -13.37 1.92
C GLY A 97 9.67 -13.63 2.46
N GLU A 98 9.45 -13.31 3.73
CA GLU A 98 8.08 -13.21 4.23
C GLU A 98 7.52 -11.86 3.77
N VAL A 99 6.50 -11.88 2.90
CA VAL A 99 5.83 -10.64 2.48
C VAL A 99 5.07 -10.08 3.69
N THR A 100 5.57 -8.98 4.22
CA THR A 100 4.93 -8.22 5.30
C THR A 100 3.93 -7.21 4.75
N TYR A 101 3.07 -6.65 5.60
CA TYR A 101 2.19 -5.54 5.21
C TYR A 101 2.99 -4.32 4.72
N GLU A 102 4.12 -4.03 5.37
CA GLU A 102 5.00 -2.93 4.95
C GLU A 102 5.63 -3.19 3.57
N SER A 103 6.20 -4.37 3.34
CA SER A 103 6.84 -4.70 2.06
C SER A 103 5.84 -4.75 0.90
N ALA A 104 4.62 -5.25 1.13
CA ALA A 104 3.56 -5.24 0.13
C ALA A 104 3.13 -3.81 -0.25
N LEU A 105 2.90 -2.95 0.75
CA LEU A 105 2.53 -1.56 0.49
C LEU A 105 3.67 -0.76 -0.16
N ARG A 106 4.93 -1.05 0.21
CA ARG A 106 6.13 -0.45 -0.38
C ARG A 106 6.22 -0.76 -1.87
N GLN A 107 6.06 -2.02 -2.24
CA GLN A 107 6.09 -2.44 -3.64
C GLN A 107 5.03 -1.69 -4.46
N LEU A 108 3.79 -1.67 -3.99
CA LEU A 108 2.68 -0.97 -4.67
C LEU A 108 2.91 0.54 -4.77
N TRP A 109 3.57 1.12 -3.79
CA TRP A 109 3.97 2.53 -3.81
C TRP A 109 5.04 2.82 -4.85
N ASP A 110 6.10 2.00 -4.93
CA ASP A 110 7.15 2.13 -5.96
C ASP A 110 6.53 1.98 -7.37
N GLU A 111 5.71 0.95 -7.58
CA GLU A 111 5.01 0.71 -8.86
C GLU A 111 4.07 1.88 -9.23
N GLY A 112 3.38 2.46 -8.24
CA GLY A 112 2.55 3.65 -8.44
C GLY A 112 3.32 4.91 -8.81
N ARG A 113 4.57 5.06 -8.35
CA ARG A 113 5.44 6.19 -8.67
C ARG A 113 6.15 6.06 -10.01
N GLU A 114 6.59 4.86 -10.35
CA GLU A 114 7.29 4.60 -11.61
C GLU A 114 6.35 4.65 -12.83
N GLY A 115 5.03 4.65 -12.60
CA GLY A 115 4.04 4.77 -13.68
C GLY A 115 4.12 3.62 -14.68
N VAL A 116 4.53 2.43 -14.24
CA VAL A 116 4.71 1.29 -15.13
C VAL A 116 3.36 0.75 -15.56
N SER A 117 3.11 0.92 -16.86
CA SER A 117 2.03 0.33 -17.63
C SER A 117 2.20 -1.19 -17.70
N ASP A 118 1.74 -1.94 -16.70
CA ASP A 118 1.39 -3.35 -16.94
C ASP A 118 -0.03 -3.65 -16.44
N PRO A 119 -1.01 -3.79 -17.34
CA PRO A 119 -2.39 -4.11 -16.98
C PRO A 119 -2.57 -5.55 -16.46
N ASN A 120 -1.51 -6.40 -16.44
CA ASN A 120 -1.58 -7.76 -15.91
C ASN A 120 -1.17 -7.87 -14.44
N LEU A 121 -0.84 -6.75 -13.78
CA LEU A 121 -0.49 -6.71 -12.36
C LEU A 121 -1.74 -6.87 -11.48
N ARG A 122 -2.46 -7.98 -11.63
CA ARG A 122 -3.46 -8.42 -10.65
C ARG A 122 -2.73 -9.15 -9.53
N LEU A 123 -2.72 -8.55 -8.34
CA LEU A 123 -2.26 -9.17 -7.10
C LEU A 123 -2.91 -10.57 -6.95
N GLY A 124 -2.12 -11.63 -7.12
CA GLY A 124 -2.57 -13.03 -7.02
C GLY A 124 -2.34 -13.92 -8.25
N GLN A 125 -1.71 -13.44 -9.33
CA GLN A 125 -1.15 -14.33 -10.36
C GLN A 125 0.36 -14.51 -10.10
N PRO A 126 0.91 -15.74 -10.20
CA PRO A 126 2.36 -15.90 -10.25
C PRO A 126 2.87 -15.08 -11.44
N TYR A 127 3.94 -14.33 -11.23
CA TYR A 127 4.68 -13.64 -12.29
C TYR A 127 5.01 -14.66 -13.39
N THR A 128 4.17 -14.77 -14.41
CA THR A 128 4.44 -15.69 -15.50
C THR A 128 5.61 -15.13 -16.28
N GLU A 129 6.54 -16.02 -16.65
CA GLU A 129 7.83 -15.85 -17.35
C GLU A 129 7.85 -14.98 -18.63
N SER A 130 6.81 -14.20 -18.92
CA SER A 130 6.64 -13.41 -20.13
C SER A 130 7.41 -12.08 -20.12
N ALA A 131 7.81 -11.58 -18.95
CA ALA A 131 8.44 -10.26 -18.81
C ALA A 131 9.95 -10.25 -19.13
N TRP A 132 10.61 -11.40 -19.25
CA TRP A 132 12.06 -11.47 -19.57
C TRP A 132 12.38 -11.45 -21.08
N ARG A 133 11.39 -11.46 -21.99
CA ARG A 133 11.63 -11.45 -23.45
C ARG A 133 11.70 -10.07 -24.10
N ARG A 134 11.95 -9.01 -23.34
CA ARG A 134 12.26 -7.69 -23.91
C ARG A 134 13.48 -7.07 -23.25
N LEU A 135 14.63 -7.70 -23.48
CA LEU A 135 15.90 -6.98 -23.61
C LEU A 135 16.42 -7.28 -25.02
N PRO A 136 16.82 -6.27 -25.81
CA PRO A 136 17.51 -6.53 -27.07
C PRO A 136 18.85 -7.22 -26.78
N GLU A 137 19.21 -8.15 -27.66
CA GLU A 137 20.38 -9.03 -27.62
C GLU A 137 21.72 -8.29 -27.47
#